data_AF-A0A392M3Z4-F1
#
_entry.id   AF-A0A392M3Z4-F1
#
_cell.length_a   1.000
_cell.length_b   1.000
_cell.length_c   1.000
_cell.angle_alpha   90.00
_cell.angle_beta   90.00
_cell.angle_gamma   90.00
#
_symmetry.space_group_name_H-M   'P 1'
#
loop_
_entity.id
_entity.type
_entity.pdbx_description
1 polymer ?
#
loop_
_entity_poly.entity_id
_entity_poly.type
_entity_poly.pdbx_seq_one_letter_code
_entity_poly.pdbx_strand_id
1 'polypeptide(L)'
;MKLKDLVCKMKEGLSEFNDVVPKIFEEKENDNLSLISECLKQAINSHAELPKNIFKFTSWCRLPLYELDFGWGKPTWVTTSGSSSKNLIVLMDTEDGIGIEAIVNLEENVMAKFENEVELLQYASLNLSKQSWRTQGRSNAY
;
A
#
# COMPACT_ATOMS: atom_id res chain seq x y z
N MET A 1 0.96 -5.40 22.04
CA MET A 1 -0.39 -5.28 21.45
C MET A 1 -0.68 -6.58 20.70
N LYS A 2 -1.84 -7.22 20.87
CA LYS A 2 -2.15 -8.46 20.13
C LYS A 2 -2.68 -8.09 18.74
N LEU A 3 -2.51 -8.97 17.74
CA LEU A 3 -2.92 -8.73 16.35
C LEU A 3 -4.39 -8.27 16.23
N LYS A 4 -5.29 -8.92 16.98
CA LYS A 4 -6.70 -8.55 17.03
C LYS A 4 -6.93 -7.11 17.49
N ASP A 5 -6.16 -6.63 18.47
CA ASP A 5 -6.28 -5.28 19.00
C ASP A 5 -5.77 -4.25 17.98
N LEU A 6 -4.72 -4.60 17.23
CA LEU A 6 -4.21 -3.79 16.12
C LEU A 6 -5.23 -3.68 14.99
N VAL A 7 -5.82 -4.81 14.59
CA VAL A 7 -6.84 -4.85 13.54
C VAL A 7 -8.06 -4.01 13.91
N CYS A 8 -8.52 -4.06 15.17
CA CYS A 8 -9.61 -3.19 15.64
C CYS A 8 -9.25 -1.71 15.49
N LYS A 9 -8.09 -1.29 16.02
CA LYS A 9 -7.65 0.11 15.91
C LYS A 9 -7.49 0.59 14.48
N MET A 10 -6.99 -0.25 13.58
CA MET A 10 -6.88 0.09 12.15
C MET A 10 -8.26 0.25 11.51
N LYS A 11 -9.24 -0.60 11.86
CA LYS A 11 -10.61 -0.49 11.35
C LYS A 11 -11.30 0.77 11.86
N GLU A 12 -11.10 1.13 13.12
CA GLU A 12 -11.61 2.37 13.71
C GLU A 12 -11.07 3.60 12.98
N GLY A 13 -9.74 3.71 12.84
CA GLY A 13 -9.12 4.83 12.12
C GLY A 13 -9.51 4.90 10.63
N LEU A 14 -9.71 3.76 9.97
CA LEU A 14 -10.19 3.72 8.59
C LEU A 14 -11.66 4.18 8.47
N SER A 15 -12.50 3.82 9.44
CA SER A 15 -13.88 4.29 9.50
C SER A 15 -13.94 5.80 9.67
N GLU A 16 -13.15 6.35 10.60
CA GLU A 16 -13.06 7.80 10.80
C GLU A 16 -12.57 8.52 9.54
N PHE A 17 -11.58 7.98 8.84
CA PHE A 17 -11.09 8.55 7.59
C PHE A 17 -12.15 8.54 6.48
N ASN A 18 -12.91 7.44 6.35
CA ASN A 18 -13.98 7.34 5.36
C ASN A 18 -15.11 8.36 5.58
N ASP A 19 -15.36 8.79 6.82
CA ASP A 19 -16.34 9.85 7.13
C ASP A 19 -15.85 11.26 6.76
N VAL A 20 -14.54 11.43 6.58
CA VAL A 20 -13.89 12.69 6.19
C VAL A 20 -13.81 12.82 4.67
N VAL A 21 -13.60 11.70 3.95
CA VAL A 21 -13.41 11.68 2.49
C VAL A 21 -14.55 12.36 1.71
N PRO A 22 -15.84 12.07 1.93
CA PRO A 22 -16.93 12.73 1.20
C PRO A 22 -16.96 14.26 1.40
N LYS A 23 -16.63 14.72 2.62
CA LYS A 23 -16.61 16.14 2.96
C LYS A 23 -15.49 16.90 2.24
N ILE A 24 -14.38 16.22 1.95
CA ILE A 24 -13.29 16.78 1.14
C ILE A 24 -13.74 16.95 -0.31
N PHE A 25 -14.51 16.02 -0.88
CA PHE A 25 -14.89 16.07 -2.30
C PHE A 25 -16.09 16.98 -2.61
N GLU A 26 -16.87 17.38 -1.60
CA GLU A 26 -17.99 18.33 -1.76
C GLU A 26 -17.55 19.81 -1.74
N GLU A 27 -16.37 20.13 -1.22
CA GLU A 27 -15.82 21.49 -1.25
C GLU A 27 -14.99 21.74 -2.53
N LYS A 28 -15.19 22.94 -3.10
CA LYS A 28 -14.71 23.47 -4.39
C LYS A 28 -13.51 22.76 -5.04
N GLU A 29 -13.72 22.40 -6.31
CA GLU A 29 -12.81 21.76 -7.30
C GLU A 29 -11.31 22.16 -7.26
N ASN A 30 -10.96 23.37 -6.80
CA ASN A 30 -9.58 23.87 -6.78
C ASN A 30 -8.85 23.69 -5.43
N ASP A 31 -9.57 23.52 -4.32
CA ASP A 31 -8.98 23.38 -2.98
C ASP A 31 -8.62 21.90 -2.68
N ASN A 32 -9.21 20.95 -3.39
CA ASN A 32 -9.05 19.52 -3.15
C ASN A 32 -7.64 18.99 -3.39
N LEU A 33 -6.96 19.45 -4.45
CA LEU A 33 -5.57 19.04 -4.71
C LEU A 33 -4.61 19.58 -3.64
N SER A 34 -4.88 20.78 -3.12
CA SER A 34 -4.09 21.38 -2.04
C SER A 34 -4.26 20.59 -0.75
N LEU A 35 -5.50 20.20 -0.42
CA LEU A 35 -5.83 19.39 0.74
C LEU A 35 -5.26 17.97 0.63
N ILE A 36 -5.36 17.33 -0.54
CA ILE A 36 -4.74 16.03 -0.81
C ILE A 36 -3.22 16.12 -0.68
N SER A 37 -2.60 17.17 -1.23
CA SER A 37 -1.16 17.42 -1.09
C SER A 37 -0.78 17.65 0.37
N GLU A 38 -1.54 18.45 1.13
CA GLU A 38 -1.31 18.70 2.56
C GLU A 38 -1.42 17.39 3.37
N CYS A 39 -2.44 16.58 3.08
CA CYS A 39 -2.67 15.29 3.73
C CYS A 39 -1.55 14.29 3.42
N LEU A 40 -1.11 14.23 2.15
CA LEU A 40 0.05 13.44 1.73
C LEU A 40 1.34 13.94 2.39
N LYS A 41 1.55 15.25 2.48
CA LYS A 41 2.70 15.84 3.18
C LYS A 41 2.68 15.52 4.66
N GLN A 42 1.53 15.60 5.34
CA GLN A 42 1.43 15.22 6.76
C GLN A 42 1.69 13.73 6.95
N ALA A 43 1.13 12.87 6.10
CA ALA A 43 1.41 11.44 6.11
C ALA A 43 2.90 11.17 5.92
N ILE A 44 3.56 11.85 4.96
CA ILE A 44 4.99 11.68 4.67
C ILE A 44 5.89 12.28 5.77
N ASN A 45 5.56 13.47 6.28
CA ASN A 45 6.40 14.26 7.21
C ASN A 45 6.25 13.83 8.67
N SER A 46 5.13 13.19 9.05
CA SER A 46 4.98 12.54 10.35
C SER A 46 6.02 11.44 10.61
N HIS A 47 6.78 11.04 9.58
CA HIS A 47 7.83 10.03 9.63
C HIS A 47 9.23 10.55 9.92
N ALA A 48 9.47 11.88 9.99
CA ALA A 48 10.82 12.42 10.18
C ALA A 48 11.42 12.11 11.57
N GLU A 49 10.58 11.95 12.60
CA GLU A 49 10.99 11.74 14.00
C GLU A 49 10.74 10.31 14.50
N LEU A 50 10.31 9.40 13.61
CA LEU A 50 9.95 8.06 14.02
C LEU A 50 11.17 7.10 14.04
N PRO A 51 11.24 6.20 15.03
CA PRO A 51 12.35 5.25 15.12
C PRO A 51 12.50 4.41 13.85
N LYS A 52 13.76 4.09 13.50
CA LYS A 52 14.13 3.34 12.27
C LYS A 52 13.45 1.97 12.10
N ASN A 53 12.77 1.46 13.13
CA ASN A 53 12.11 0.16 13.16
C ASN A 53 10.58 0.22 12.93
N ILE A 54 10.05 1.33 12.43
CA ILE A 54 8.62 1.41 12.11
C ILE A 54 8.33 0.76 10.76
N PHE A 55 7.35 -0.15 10.77
CA PHE A 55 6.71 -0.69 9.58
C PHE A 55 5.48 0.15 9.26
N LYS A 56 5.42 0.62 8.02
CA LYS A 56 4.34 1.44 7.48
C LYS A 56 3.42 0.56 6.65
N PHE A 57 2.13 0.64 6.91
CA PHE A 57 1.10 -0.08 6.17
C PHE A 57 0.16 0.91 5.53
N THR A 58 -0.14 0.70 4.25
CA THR A 58 -1.22 1.41 3.55
C THR A 58 -2.08 0.41 2.82
N SER A 59 -3.38 0.67 2.75
CA SER A 59 -4.36 -0.19 2.10
C SER A 59 -5.00 0.55 0.95
N TRP A 60 -4.87 -0.01 -0.24
CA TRP A 60 -5.56 0.39 -1.45
C TRP A 60 -6.73 -0.57 -1.77
N CYS A 61 -7.02 -1.51 -0.87
CA CYS A 61 -8.19 -2.37 -0.97
C CYS A 61 -9.48 -1.55 -1.05
N ARG A 62 -10.43 -2.04 -1.85
CA ARG A 62 -11.74 -1.45 -2.15
C ARG A 62 -11.70 -0.11 -2.87
N LEU A 63 -10.52 0.32 -3.32
CA LEU A 63 -10.44 1.38 -4.32
C LEU A 63 -10.77 0.78 -5.69
N PRO A 64 -11.56 1.45 -6.53
CA PRO A 64 -12.00 0.92 -7.82
C PRO A 64 -10.90 0.96 -8.89
N LEU A 65 -9.64 0.65 -8.54
CA LEU A 65 -8.47 0.83 -9.40
C LEU A 65 -8.52 -0.09 -10.63
N TYR A 66 -8.98 -1.32 -10.48
CA TYR A 66 -9.19 -2.26 -11.59
C TYR A 66 -10.44 -1.95 -12.43
N GLU A 67 -11.32 -1.07 -11.95
CA GLU A 67 -12.52 -0.64 -12.68
C GLU A 67 -12.30 0.63 -13.51
N LEU A 68 -11.15 1.30 -13.36
CA LEU A 68 -10.82 2.51 -14.10
C LEU A 68 -10.65 2.21 -15.59
N ASP A 69 -11.40 2.91 -16.44
CA ASP A 69 -11.25 2.84 -17.89
C ASP A 69 -11.16 4.24 -18.48
N PHE A 70 -10.02 4.53 -19.11
CA PHE A 70 -9.74 5.83 -19.75
C PHE A 70 -10.00 5.80 -21.28
N GLY A 71 -10.63 4.74 -21.79
CA GLY A 71 -10.93 4.53 -23.21
C GLY A 71 -10.02 3.49 -23.89
N TRP A 72 -9.11 2.85 -23.14
CA TRP A 72 -8.20 1.82 -23.65
C TRP A 72 -8.41 0.47 -22.96
N GLY A 73 -9.48 0.33 -22.17
CA GLY A 73 -9.77 -0.84 -21.38
C GLY A 73 -9.26 -0.74 -19.95
N LYS A 74 -9.68 -1.71 -19.14
CA LYS A 74 -9.35 -1.80 -17.72
C LYS A 74 -7.91 -2.29 -17.49
N PRO A 75 -7.25 -1.89 -16.39
CA PRO A 75 -5.93 -2.40 -16.03
C PRO A 75 -5.97 -3.91 -15.81
N THR A 76 -5.03 -4.63 -16.44
CA THR A 76 -4.75 -6.04 -16.10
C THR A 76 -3.96 -6.14 -14.79
N TRP A 77 -3.23 -5.08 -14.41
CA TRP A 77 -2.46 -5.07 -13.18
C TRP A 77 -2.29 -3.65 -12.64
N VAL A 78 -2.53 -3.50 -11.33
CA VAL A 78 -2.27 -2.28 -10.57
C VAL A 78 -1.11 -2.54 -9.62
N THR A 79 -0.16 -1.61 -9.54
CA THR A 79 1.01 -1.73 -8.66
C THR A 79 1.52 -0.35 -8.25
N THR A 80 2.48 -0.33 -7.33
CA THR A 80 3.21 0.87 -6.92
C THR A 80 4.67 0.78 -7.34
N SER A 81 5.30 1.92 -7.68
CA SER A 81 6.73 1.98 -7.92
C SER A 81 7.50 1.64 -6.65
N GLY A 82 8.69 1.02 -6.79
CA GLY A 82 9.57 0.78 -5.65
C GLY A 82 9.79 2.05 -4.84
N SER A 83 9.33 2.07 -3.59
CA SER A 83 9.43 3.26 -2.75
C SER A 83 10.85 3.41 -2.22
N SER A 84 11.40 4.63 -2.25
CA SER A 84 12.60 4.98 -1.48
C SER A 84 12.35 4.92 0.04
N SER A 85 11.07 4.93 0.44
CA SER A 85 10.63 4.67 1.80
C SER A 85 10.91 3.23 2.21
N LYS A 86 11.82 3.06 3.17
CA LYS A 86 12.05 1.77 3.85
C LYS A 86 10.83 1.34 4.66
N ASN A 87 10.67 0.02 4.81
CA ASN A 87 9.67 -0.65 5.66
C ASN A 87 8.22 -0.30 5.28
N LEU A 88 7.92 -0.22 3.99
CA LEU A 88 6.57 0.07 3.49
C LEU A 88 5.90 -1.22 2.98
N ILE A 89 4.66 -1.42 3.38
CA ILE A 89 3.80 -2.53 2.96
C ILE A 89 2.51 -1.93 2.40
N VAL A 90 2.21 -2.24 1.15
CA VAL A 90 0.99 -1.81 0.45
C VAL A 90 0.09 -3.02 0.25
N LEU A 91 -1.13 -2.97 0.78
CA LEU A 91 -2.16 -3.99 0.57
C LEU A 91 -3.06 -3.55 -0.58
N MET A 92 -3.28 -4.42 -1.56
CA MET A 92 -4.12 -4.15 -2.73
C MET A 92 -5.02 -5.35 -3.00
N ASP A 93 -6.18 -5.10 -3.60
CA ASP A 93 -7.02 -6.21 -4.07
C ASP A 93 -6.36 -6.91 -5.26
N THR A 94 -6.65 -8.19 -5.44
CA THR A 94 -6.36 -8.91 -6.69
C THR A 94 -7.25 -8.41 -7.82
N GLU A 95 -6.86 -8.67 -9.07
CA GLU A 95 -7.64 -8.29 -10.27
C GLU A 95 -9.08 -8.85 -10.23
N ASP A 96 -9.27 -10.05 -9.67
CA ASP A 96 -10.59 -10.69 -9.50
C ASP A 96 -11.40 -10.13 -8.31
N GLY A 97 -10.80 -9.26 -7.48
CA GLY A 97 -11.41 -8.68 -6.29
C GLY A 97 -11.66 -9.66 -5.15
N ILE A 98 -11.19 -10.91 -5.23
CA ILE A 98 -11.45 -11.96 -4.24
C ILE A 98 -10.41 -11.95 -3.12
N GLY A 99 -9.14 -11.72 -3.48
CA GLY A 99 -7.98 -11.81 -2.61
C GLY A 99 -7.28 -10.46 -2.38
N ILE A 100 -6.19 -10.52 -1.60
CA ILE A 100 -5.33 -9.38 -1.31
C ILE A 100 -3.90 -9.72 -1.70
N GLU A 101 -3.25 -8.84 -2.45
CA GLU A 101 -1.80 -8.85 -2.66
C GLU A 101 -1.12 -7.85 -1.71
N ALA A 102 -0.03 -8.30 -1.07
CA ALA A 102 0.84 -7.44 -0.27
C ALA A 102 2.12 -7.12 -1.05
N ILE A 103 2.31 -5.86 -1.46
CA ILE A 103 3.57 -5.36 -1.98
C ILE A 103 4.44 -4.94 -0.80
N VAL A 104 5.47 -5.72 -0.53
CA VAL A 104 6.36 -5.54 0.62
C VAL A 104 7.71 -4.95 0.17
N ASN A 105 8.17 -3.94 0.89
CA ASN A 105 9.48 -3.30 0.73
C ASN A 105 10.20 -3.17 2.08
N LEU A 106 11.13 -4.08 2.34
CA LEU A 106 11.93 -4.19 3.56
C LEU A 106 13.43 -4.19 3.22
N GLU A 107 14.27 -3.95 4.22
CA GLU A 107 15.71 -4.21 4.06
C GLU A 107 15.98 -5.70 3.77
N GLU A 108 16.99 -5.99 2.96
CA GLU A 108 17.26 -7.33 2.41
C GLU A 108 17.35 -8.43 3.48
N ASN A 109 18.06 -8.15 4.58
CA ASN A 109 18.19 -9.07 5.71
C ASN A 109 16.87 -9.31 6.46
N VAL A 110 15.96 -8.32 6.47
CA VAL A 110 14.62 -8.45 7.06
C VAL A 110 13.69 -9.17 6.10
N MET A 111 13.76 -8.85 4.80
CA MET A 111 12.99 -9.52 3.76
C MET A 111 13.28 -11.02 3.71
N ALA A 112 14.56 -11.40 3.78
CA ALA A 112 14.96 -12.81 3.79
C ALA A 112 14.34 -13.58 4.97
N LYS A 113 14.18 -12.95 6.14
CA LYS A 113 13.47 -13.57 7.29
C LYS A 113 11.97 -13.60 7.06
N PHE A 114 11.41 -12.51 6.57
CA PHE A 114 9.98 -12.37 6.29
C PHE A 114 9.48 -13.41 5.28
N GLU A 115 10.23 -13.64 4.20
CA GLU A 115 9.90 -14.62 3.15
C GLU A 115 9.94 -16.08 3.64
N ASN A 116 10.66 -16.35 4.73
CA ASN A 116 10.82 -17.69 5.29
C ASN A 116 10.03 -17.89 6.60
N GLU A 117 9.19 -16.93 7.02
CA GLU A 117 8.44 -17.00 8.27
C GLU A 117 7.29 -18.02 8.17
N VAL A 118 7.37 -19.08 8.95
CA VAL A 118 6.47 -20.24 8.86
C VAL A 118 5.04 -19.85 9.19
N GLU A 119 4.84 -18.98 10.19
CA GLU A 119 3.49 -18.51 10.54
C GLU A 119 2.86 -17.69 9.41
N LEU A 120 3.65 -16.88 8.69
CA LEU A 120 3.16 -16.10 7.55
C LEU A 120 2.80 -17.01 6.38
N LEU A 121 3.66 -17.97 6.06
CA LEU A 121 3.51 -18.89 4.93
C LEU A 121 2.30 -19.83 5.08
N GLN A 122 1.72 -19.96 6.28
CA GLN A 122 0.44 -20.65 6.49
C GLN A 122 -0.76 -19.89 5.90
N TYR A 123 -0.66 -18.56 5.75
CA TYR A 123 -1.76 -17.70 5.31
C TYR A 123 -1.48 -16.96 4.00
N ALA A 124 -0.22 -16.90 3.56
CA ALA A 124 0.20 -16.17 2.38
C ALA A 124 1.16 -16.98 1.52
N SER A 125 1.08 -16.80 0.21
CA SER A 125 2.01 -17.37 -0.77
C SER A 125 2.85 -16.28 -1.41
N LEU A 126 4.15 -16.55 -1.62
CA LEU A 126 5.03 -15.63 -2.33
C LEU A 126 4.69 -15.62 -3.83
N ASN A 127 4.48 -14.43 -4.38
CA ASN A 127 4.28 -14.26 -5.82
C ASN A 127 5.63 -14.15 -6.55
N LEU A 128 6.22 -15.29 -6.90
CA LEU A 128 7.53 -15.37 -7.55
C LEU A 128 7.53 -14.85 -9.01
N SER A 129 6.36 -14.88 -9.67
CA SER A 129 6.24 -14.38 -11.05
C SER A 129 6.46 -12.87 -11.16
N LYS A 130 6.15 -12.12 -10.08
CA LYS A 130 6.33 -10.67 -10.00
C LYS A 130 7.71 -10.26 -9.46
N GLN A 131 8.49 -11.19 -8.91
CA GLN A 131 9.86 -10.94 -8.48
C GLN A 131 10.85 -10.83 -9.65
N SER A 132 10.66 -11.58 -10.74
CA SER A 132 11.57 -11.55 -11.90
C SER A 132 11.62 -10.16 -12.58
N TRP A 133 10.51 -9.42 -12.59
CA TRP A 133 10.46 -8.06 -13.11
C TRP A 133 11.22 -7.04 -12.25
N ARG A 134 11.37 -7.28 -10.93
CA ARG A 134 12.21 -6.42 -10.07
C ARG A 134 13.69 -6.53 -10.45
N THR A 135 14.16 -7.72 -10.81
CA THR A 135 15.54 -7.93 -11.26
C THR A 135 15.75 -7.49 -12.71
N GLN A 136 14.77 -7.70 -13.59
CA GLN A 136 14.85 -7.31 -15.00
C GLN A 136 14.75 -5.79 -15.19
N GLY A 137 13.83 -5.12 -14.49
CA GLY A 137 13.62 -3.67 -14.60
C GLY A 137 14.78 -2.83 -14.07
N ARG A 138 15.58 -3.38 -13.13
CA ARG A 138 16.82 -2.74 -12.64
C ARG A 138 17.96 -2.83 -13.65
N SER A 139 17.94 -3.83 -14.54
CA SER A 139 18.93 -4.00 -15.61
C SER A 139 18.65 -3.13 -16.84
N ASN A 140 17.42 -2.64 -17.00
CA ASN A 140 17.01 -1.81 -18.16
C ASN A 140 16.92 -0.32 -17.83
N ALA A 141 17.41 0.09 -16.66
CA ALA A 141 17.50 1.49 -16.23
C ALA A 141 18.96 1.95 -16.19
N TYR A 142 19.68 1.77 -17.30
CA TYR A 142 20.92 2.46 -17.67
C TYR A 142 20.99 2.60 -19.19
#